data_AF-A0A1J5DBT3-F1
#
_entry.id   AF-A0A1J5DBT3-F1
#
_cell.length_a   1.000
_cell.length_b   1.000
_cell.length_c   1.000
_cell.angle_alpha   90.00
_cell.angle_beta   90.00
_cell.angle_gamma   90.00
#
_symmetry.space_group_name_H-M   'P 1'
#
loop_
_entity.id
_entity.type
_entity.pdbx_description
1 polymer ?
#
loop_
_entity_poly.entity_id
_entity_poly.type
_entity_poly.pdbx_seq_one_letter_code
_entity_poly.pdbx_strand_id
1 'polypeptide(L)'
;MKAHKEKLRVIIYTPQHRIKGEVHLYENSRLTDILNADTATKDFLPLTNAHLTDLRDQSVSEVNFLSINRKFIELVLEDDEAIALSKAKDLIGKRKFPEALQFADRAVRASPGNAEAHYYLGFCLAKTNDLKGAKTAFEKCLKFRPTPEIAKQAEDALHTLVS
;
A
#
# COMPACT_ATOMS: atom_id res chain seq x y z
N MET A 1 4.45 -11.81 -28.49
CA MET A 1 4.92 -11.65 -27.10
C MET A 1 4.00 -10.67 -26.39
N LYS A 2 3.30 -11.08 -25.31
CA LYS A 2 2.60 -10.11 -24.45
C LYS A 2 3.68 -9.38 -23.63
N ALA A 3 3.79 -8.07 -23.81
CA ALA A 3 4.67 -7.26 -22.98
C ALA A 3 4.30 -7.46 -21.50
N HIS A 4 5.28 -7.79 -20.66
CA HIS A 4 5.08 -7.91 -19.23
C HIS A 4 4.82 -6.50 -18.68
N LYS A 5 3.67 -6.30 -18.03
CA LYS A 5 3.29 -5.01 -17.44
C LYS A 5 3.48 -5.08 -15.94
N GLU A 6 4.25 -4.15 -15.39
CA GLU A 6 4.39 -3.99 -13.94
C GLU A 6 3.28 -3.07 -13.43
N LYS A 7 2.79 -3.34 -12.22
CA LYS A 7 1.75 -2.54 -11.57
C LYS A 7 2.38 -1.67 -10.51
N LEU A 8 2.27 -0.35 -10.65
CA LEU A 8 2.70 0.61 -9.64
C LEU A 8 1.47 1.23 -8.97
N ARG A 9 1.38 1.10 -7.64
CA ARG A 9 0.36 1.78 -6.85
C ARG A 9 0.75 3.25 -6.71
N VAL A 10 -0.18 4.15 -7.06
CA VAL A 10 0.02 5.60 -6.99
C VAL A 10 -1.14 6.27 -6.27
N ILE A 11 -0.84 7.44 -5.72
CA ILE A 11 -1.81 8.40 -5.21
C ILE A 11 -1.76 9.61 -6.13
N ILE A 12 -2.91 9.97 -6.71
CA ILE A 12 -3.08 11.12 -7.58
C ILE A 12 -3.96 12.15 -6.88
N TYR A 13 -3.51 13.40 -6.87
CA TYR A 13 -4.32 14.53 -6.43
C TYR A 13 -4.78 15.34 -7.63
N THR A 14 -6.06 15.69 -7.56
CA THR A 14 -6.75 16.62 -8.44
C THR A 14 -7.36 17.72 -7.58
N PRO A 15 -7.87 18.82 -8.16
CA PRO A 15 -8.47 19.91 -7.39
C PRO A 15 -9.62 19.48 -6.45
N GLN A 16 -10.25 18.33 -6.70
CA GLN A 16 -11.43 17.88 -5.95
C GLN A 16 -11.27 16.50 -5.31
N HIS A 17 -10.29 15.70 -5.76
CA HIS A 17 -10.20 14.29 -5.41
C HIS A 17 -8.78 13.87 -5.09
N ARG A 18 -8.67 12.97 -4.13
CA ARG A 18 -7.52 12.10 -3.90
C ARG A 18 -7.88 10.71 -4.42
N ILE A 19 -7.04 10.17 -5.29
CA ILE A 19 -7.30 8.94 -6.02
C ILE A 19 -6.16 7.97 -5.77
N LYS A 20 -6.44 6.82 -5.16
CA LYS A 20 -5.49 5.71 -5.05
C LYS A 20 -5.76 4.71 -6.16
N GLY A 21 -4.75 4.22 -6.86
CA GLY A 21 -4.96 3.21 -7.91
C GLY A 21 -3.66 2.61 -8.45
N GLU A 22 -3.77 1.76 -9.46
CA GLU A 22 -2.64 1.11 -10.12
C GLU A 22 -2.41 1.68 -11.51
N VAL A 23 -1.19 2.14 -11.80
CA VAL A 23 -0.72 2.46 -13.14
C VAL A 23 0.05 1.26 -13.69
N HIS A 24 -0.23 0.89 -14.93
CA HIS A 24 0.48 -0.21 -15.60
C HIS A 24 1.69 0.35 -16.36
N LEU A 25 2.88 0.05 -15.86
CA LEU A 25 4.16 0.39 -16.48
C LEU A 25 4.57 -0.69 -17.47
N TYR A 26 5.22 -0.28 -18.57
CA TYR A 26 5.97 -1.23 -19.39
C TYR A 26 7.24 -1.65 -18.65
N GLU A 27 7.73 -2.84 -18.98
CA GLU A 27 9.00 -3.33 -18.45
C GLU A 27 10.12 -2.28 -18.62
N ASN A 28 10.86 -2.01 -17.55
CA ASN A 28 11.92 -1.00 -17.46
C ASN A 28 11.48 0.47 -17.68
N SER A 29 10.18 0.77 -17.72
CA SER A 29 9.68 2.15 -17.76
C SER A 29 9.45 2.72 -16.36
N ARG A 30 9.65 4.02 -16.22
CA ARG A 30 9.41 4.75 -14.98
C ARG A 30 8.07 5.47 -15.06
N LEU A 31 7.51 5.78 -13.89
CA LEU A 31 6.33 6.65 -13.81
C LEU A 31 6.57 8.00 -14.51
N THR A 32 7.78 8.55 -14.40
CA THR A 32 8.18 9.80 -15.09
C THR A 32 8.05 9.72 -16.60
N ASP A 33 8.36 8.57 -17.19
CA ASP A 33 8.32 8.38 -18.65
C ASP A 33 6.86 8.41 -19.13
N ILE A 34 5.94 7.87 -18.32
CA ILE A 34 4.51 7.94 -18.61
C ILE A 34 4.00 9.36 -18.46
N LEU A 35 4.35 10.05 -17.37
CA LEU A 35 3.88 11.41 -17.10
C LEU A 35 4.37 12.41 -18.15
N ASN A 36 5.61 12.25 -18.63
CA ASN A 36 6.22 13.14 -19.62
C ASN A 36 6.00 12.69 -21.08
N ALA A 37 5.30 11.58 -21.32
CA ALA A 37 4.99 11.14 -22.68
C ALA A 37 4.24 12.24 -23.45
N ASP A 38 4.65 12.49 -24.70
CA ASP A 38 4.18 13.59 -25.53
C ASP A 38 2.66 13.79 -25.45
N THR A 39 2.27 14.90 -24.82
CA THR A 39 0.88 15.23 -24.48
C THR A 39 0.01 15.43 -25.72
N ALA A 40 0.60 15.58 -26.90
CA ALA A 40 -0.15 15.70 -28.15
C ALA A 40 -1.03 14.47 -28.49
N THR A 41 -0.76 13.30 -27.90
CA THR A 41 -1.51 12.06 -28.21
C THR A 41 -2.05 11.29 -27.00
N LYS A 42 -1.65 11.64 -25.77
CA LYS A 42 -1.98 10.89 -24.54
C LYS A 42 -2.42 11.80 -23.41
N ASP A 43 -3.52 12.51 -23.62
CA ASP A 43 -4.12 13.43 -22.62
C ASP A 43 -4.62 12.71 -21.35
N PHE A 44 -4.77 11.39 -21.39
CA PHE A 44 -5.30 10.61 -20.27
C PHE A 44 -4.26 9.65 -19.67
N LEU A 45 -4.33 9.47 -18.35
CA LEU A 45 -3.61 8.47 -17.59
C LEU A 45 -4.61 7.38 -17.14
N PRO A 46 -4.48 6.14 -17.63
CA PRO A 46 -5.33 5.05 -17.18
C PRO A 46 -4.85 4.50 -15.84
N LEU A 47 -5.80 4.25 -14.94
CA LEU A 47 -5.63 3.56 -13.67
C LEU A 47 -6.59 2.37 -13.59
N THR A 48 -6.17 1.33 -12.88
CA THR A 48 -7.03 0.21 -12.47
C THR A 48 -7.16 0.13 -10.95
N ASN A 49 -8.21 -0.53 -10.46
CA ASN A 49 -8.49 -0.67 -9.03
C ASN A 49 -8.44 0.68 -8.30
N ALA A 50 -9.13 1.68 -8.88
CA ALA A 50 -9.06 3.05 -8.42
C ALA A 50 -10.11 3.30 -7.32
N HIS A 51 -9.65 3.84 -6.20
CA HIS A 51 -10.48 4.31 -5.11
C HIS A 51 -10.40 5.84 -5.05
N LEU A 52 -11.54 6.50 -5.22
CA LEU A 52 -11.67 7.94 -5.26
C LEU A 52 -12.27 8.43 -3.95
N THR A 53 -11.59 9.39 -3.35
CA THR A 53 -12.04 10.13 -2.17
C THR A 53 -12.08 11.62 -2.48
N ASP A 54 -12.92 12.37 -1.77
CA ASP A 54 -12.77 13.82 -1.73
C ASP A 54 -11.48 14.20 -0.94
N LEU A 55 -11.14 15.48 -0.90
CA LEU A 55 -9.95 15.94 -0.16
C LEU A 55 -10.07 15.82 1.37
N ARG A 56 -11.21 15.36 1.89
CA ARG A 56 -11.48 15.09 3.31
C ARG A 56 -11.51 13.59 3.60
N ASP A 57 -11.00 12.77 2.67
CA ASP A 57 -10.97 11.30 2.72
C ASP A 57 -12.36 10.65 2.81
N GLN A 58 -13.42 11.35 2.36
CA GLN A 58 -14.74 10.75 2.22
C GLN A 58 -14.79 9.95 0.92
N SER A 59 -15.09 8.66 1.02
CA SER A 59 -15.23 7.78 -0.15
C SER A 59 -16.30 8.31 -1.11
N VAL A 60 -15.90 8.51 -2.36
CA VAL A 60 -16.77 8.96 -3.46
C VAL A 60 -17.11 7.78 -4.37
N SER A 61 -16.12 6.98 -4.76
CA SER A 61 -16.33 5.85 -5.67
C SER A 61 -15.18 4.85 -5.64
N GLU A 62 -15.46 3.58 -5.93
CA GLU A 62 -14.45 2.55 -6.20
C GLU A 62 -14.74 1.91 -7.55
N VAL A 63 -13.76 1.94 -8.45
CA VAL A 63 -13.92 1.52 -9.85
C VAL A 63 -12.75 0.66 -10.32
N ASN A 64 -13.05 -0.36 -11.12
CA ASN A 64 -12.02 -1.25 -11.68
C ASN A 64 -11.13 -0.55 -12.70
N PHE A 65 -11.65 0.47 -13.38
CA PHE A 65 -10.93 1.26 -14.37
C PHE A 65 -11.32 2.72 -14.25
N LEU A 66 -10.32 3.60 -14.28
CA LEU A 66 -10.46 5.05 -14.31
C LEU A 66 -9.49 5.61 -15.35
N SER A 67 -9.95 6.55 -16.17
CA SER A 67 -9.10 7.29 -17.07
C SER A 67 -9.15 8.76 -16.68
N ILE A 68 -8.03 9.30 -16.19
CA ILE A 68 -7.97 10.70 -15.72
C ILE A 68 -7.25 11.57 -16.75
N ASN A 69 -7.81 12.73 -17.05
CA ASN A 69 -7.13 13.72 -17.89
C ASN A 69 -5.95 14.34 -17.10
N ARG A 70 -4.75 14.23 -17.67
CA ARG A 70 -3.49 14.66 -17.06
C ARG A 70 -3.45 16.14 -16.74
N LYS A 71 -4.22 16.96 -17.46
CA LYS A 71 -4.33 18.42 -17.24
C LYS A 71 -4.94 18.77 -15.88
N PHE A 72 -5.62 17.82 -15.22
CA PHE A 72 -6.20 17.99 -13.88
C PHE A 72 -5.40 17.29 -12.77
N ILE A 73 -4.23 16.75 -13.09
CA ILE A 73 -3.34 16.15 -12.09
C ILE A 73 -2.43 17.23 -11.52
N GLU A 74 -2.55 17.48 -10.23
CA GLU A 74 -1.69 18.44 -9.50
C GLU A 74 -0.47 17.76 -8.91
N LEU A 75 -0.63 16.51 -8.43
CA LEU A 75 0.42 15.74 -7.79
C LEU A 75 0.22 14.25 -8.04
N VAL A 76 1.34 13.55 -8.26
CA VAL A 76 1.38 12.08 -8.27
C VAL A 76 2.47 11.63 -7.31
N LEU A 77 2.11 10.71 -6.42
CA LEU A 77 3.02 10.05 -5.48
C LEU A 77 2.93 8.54 -5.66
N GLU A 78 4.03 7.84 -5.40
CA GLU A 78 3.95 6.41 -5.14
C GLU A 78 3.22 6.17 -3.81
N ASP A 79 2.30 5.20 -3.77
CA ASP A 79 1.64 4.84 -2.51
C ASP A 79 2.59 3.97 -1.67
N ASP A 80 3.55 4.63 -1.00
CA ASP A 80 4.66 3.97 -0.32
C ASP A 80 4.17 2.96 0.74
N GLU A 81 3.12 3.34 1.47
CA GLU A 81 2.41 2.49 2.41
C GLU A 81 1.94 1.21 1.72
N ALA A 82 1.15 1.32 0.65
CA ALA A 82 0.59 0.17 -0.06
C ALA A 82 1.69 -0.70 -0.72
N ILE A 83 2.72 -0.07 -1.29
CA ILE A 83 3.84 -0.76 -1.93
C ILE A 83 4.63 -1.55 -0.89
N ALA A 84 5.01 -0.90 0.22
CA ALA A 84 5.77 -1.54 1.29
C ALA A 84 4.98 -2.68 1.93
N LEU A 85 3.68 -2.47 2.19
CA LEU A 85 2.81 -3.48 2.77
C LEU A 85 2.64 -4.70 1.84
N SER A 86 2.46 -4.47 0.53
CA SER A 86 2.38 -5.56 -0.45
C SER A 86 3.67 -6.37 -0.53
N LYS A 87 4.83 -5.70 -0.49
CA LYS A 87 6.14 -6.38 -0.49
C LYS A 87 6.36 -7.18 0.80
N ALA A 88 5.96 -6.64 1.96
CA ALA A 88 6.02 -7.37 3.21
C ALA A 88 5.18 -8.66 3.17
N LYS A 89 3.93 -8.58 2.70
CA LYS A 89 3.03 -9.74 2.53
C LYS A 89 3.63 -10.82 1.62
N ASP A 90 4.17 -10.43 0.48
CA ASP A 90 4.81 -11.37 -0.47
C ASP A 90 6.03 -12.07 0.16
N LEU A 91 6.91 -11.31 0.84
CA LEU A 91 8.09 -11.86 1.50
C LEU A 91 7.73 -12.77 2.69
N ILE A 92 6.67 -12.45 3.42
CA ILE A 92 6.10 -13.34 4.45
C ILE A 92 5.64 -14.65 3.85
N GLY A 93 4.90 -14.61 2.73
CA GLY A 93 4.48 -15.82 2.01
C GLY A 93 5.68 -16.68 1.56
N LYS A 94 6.81 -16.04 1.25
CA LYS A 94 8.09 -16.69 0.92
C LYS A 94 8.94 -17.05 2.15
N ARG A 95 8.44 -16.81 3.37
CA ARG A 95 9.13 -17.03 4.66
C ARG A 95 10.45 -16.26 4.81
N LYS A 96 10.64 -15.18 4.05
CA LYS A 96 11.80 -14.27 4.12
C LYS A 96 11.56 -13.19 5.16
N PHE A 97 11.52 -13.60 6.43
CA PHE A 97 11.09 -12.73 7.53
C PHE A 97 12.01 -11.53 7.80
N PRO A 98 13.35 -11.63 7.72
CA PRO A 98 14.24 -10.47 7.88
C PRO A 98 14.02 -9.39 6.83
N GLU A 99 13.82 -9.78 5.56
CA GLU A 99 13.52 -8.84 4.48
C GLU A 99 12.10 -8.29 4.60
N ALA A 100 11.12 -9.13 4.95
CA ALA A 100 9.75 -8.70 5.18
C ALA A 100 9.66 -7.66 6.31
N LEU A 101 10.47 -7.82 7.37
CA LEU A 101 10.54 -6.90 8.48
C LEU A 101 10.89 -5.47 8.03
N GLN A 102 11.85 -5.32 7.11
CA GLN A 102 12.23 -4.01 6.58
C GLN A 102 11.07 -3.32 5.84
N PHE A 103 10.29 -4.09 5.09
CA PHE A 103 9.13 -3.56 4.36
C PHE A 103 7.92 -3.31 5.27
N ALA A 104 7.70 -4.15 6.28
CA ALA A 104 6.65 -3.92 7.27
C ALA A 104 6.92 -2.64 8.08
N ASP A 105 8.18 -2.42 8.48
CA ASP A 105 8.61 -1.18 9.15
C ASP A 105 8.45 0.05 8.23
N ARG A 106 8.81 -0.06 6.95
CA ARG A 106 8.56 1.01 5.97
C ARG A 106 7.07 1.34 5.83
N ALA A 107 6.19 0.33 5.80
CA ALA A 107 4.75 0.54 5.74
C ALA A 107 4.24 1.30 6.98
N VAL A 108 4.73 0.95 8.18
CA VAL A 108 4.42 1.66 9.43
C VAL A 108 4.96 3.10 9.42
N ARG A 109 6.15 3.34 8.87
CA ARG A 109 6.69 4.71 8.74
C ARG A 109 5.90 5.58 7.76
N ALA A 110 5.47 4.99 6.64
CA ALA A 110 4.63 5.68 5.66
C ALA A 110 3.24 6.02 6.20
N SER A 111 2.68 5.14 7.04
CA SER A 111 1.36 5.33 7.66
C SER A 111 1.37 4.80 9.11
N PRO A 112 1.75 5.64 10.09
CA PRO A 112 1.86 5.22 11.49
C PRO A 112 0.56 4.74 12.12
N GLY A 113 -0.58 5.08 11.53
CA GLY A 113 -1.92 4.68 11.97
C GLY A 113 -2.51 3.49 11.22
N ASN A 114 -1.76 2.78 10.37
CA ASN A 114 -2.27 1.61 9.67
C ASN A 114 -2.18 0.36 10.56
N ALA A 115 -3.34 -0.12 11.02
CA ALA A 115 -3.44 -1.32 11.86
C ALA A 115 -2.84 -2.58 11.18
N GLU A 116 -3.12 -2.78 9.91
CA GLU A 116 -2.62 -3.92 9.15
C GLU A 116 -1.08 -3.89 9.03
N ALA A 117 -0.48 -2.72 8.82
CA ALA A 117 0.98 -2.57 8.79
C ALA A 117 1.62 -2.95 10.15
N HIS A 118 1.02 -2.53 11.27
CA HIS A 118 1.46 -2.93 12.60
C HIS A 118 1.31 -4.43 12.85
N TYR A 119 0.25 -5.07 12.33
CA TYR A 119 0.09 -6.53 12.41
C TYR A 119 1.24 -7.26 11.71
N TYR A 120 1.54 -6.90 10.45
CA TYR A 120 2.62 -7.57 9.72
C TYR A 120 4.00 -7.27 10.29
N LEU A 121 4.22 -6.08 10.87
CA LEU A 121 5.41 -5.77 11.64
C LEU A 121 5.54 -6.72 12.84
N GLY A 122 4.48 -6.87 13.63
CA GLY A 122 4.46 -7.77 14.78
C GLY A 122 4.71 -9.23 14.38
N PHE A 123 4.10 -9.67 13.29
CA PHE A 123 4.31 -11.01 12.74
C PHE A 123 5.78 -11.24 12.35
N CYS A 124 6.40 -10.30 11.65
CA CYS A 124 7.80 -10.41 11.26
C CYS A 124 8.74 -10.39 12.47
N LEU A 125 8.47 -9.54 13.47
CA LEU A 125 9.24 -9.47 14.71
C LEU A 125 9.17 -10.81 15.47
N ALA A 126 7.98 -11.41 15.58
CA ALA A 126 7.82 -12.72 16.21
C ALA A 126 8.61 -13.81 15.48
N LYS A 127 8.59 -13.81 14.15
CA LYS A 127 9.35 -14.77 13.33
C LYS A 127 10.86 -14.54 13.32
N THR A 128 11.31 -13.34 13.69
CA THR A 128 12.72 -12.98 13.87
C THR A 128 13.16 -12.97 15.34
N ASN A 129 12.33 -13.56 16.22
CA ASN A 129 12.61 -13.78 17.65
C ASN A 129 12.63 -12.50 18.52
N ASP A 130 12.20 -11.35 18.01
CA ASP A 130 11.93 -10.17 18.83
C ASP A 130 10.48 -10.20 19.36
N LEU A 131 10.25 -11.03 20.37
CA LEU A 131 8.92 -11.23 20.94
C LEU A 131 8.39 -9.97 21.64
N LYS A 132 9.29 -9.15 22.21
CA LYS A 132 8.92 -7.90 22.89
C LYS A 132 8.47 -6.84 21.88
N GLY A 133 9.21 -6.69 20.78
CA GLY A 133 8.81 -5.85 19.66
C GLY A 133 7.50 -6.33 19.04
N ALA A 134 7.35 -7.65 18.85
CA ALA A 134 6.14 -8.25 18.30
C ALA A 134 4.89 -7.91 19.13
N LYS A 135 4.96 -8.11 20.45
CA LYS A 135 3.88 -7.75 21.37
C LYS A 135 3.48 -6.27 21.22
N THR A 136 4.47 -5.37 21.22
CA THR A 136 4.25 -3.93 21.08
C THR A 136 3.55 -3.58 19.76
N ALA A 137 3.94 -4.23 18.67
CA ALA A 137 3.36 -4.00 17.35
C ALA A 137 1.91 -4.53 17.27
N PHE A 138 1.62 -5.72 17.80
CA PHE A 138 0.24 -6.22 17.85
C PHE A 138 -0.68 -5.36 18.74
N GLU A 139 -0.20 -4.87 19.87
CA GLU A 139 -0.95 -3.91 20.70
C GLU A 139 -1.25 -2.61 19.95
N LYS A 140 -0.32 -2.11 19.12
CA LYS A 140 -0.57 -0.96 18.24
C LYS A 140 -1.58 -1.28 17.15
N CYS A 141 -1.49 -2.44 16.52
CA CYS A 141 -2.47 -2.91 15.54
C CYS A 141 -3.90 -2.79 16.10
N LEU A 142 -4.14 -3.32 17.30
CA LEU A 142 -5.46 -3.27 17.95
C LEU A 142 -5.94 -1.86 18.31
N LYS A 143 -5.02 -0.89 18.48
CA LYS A 143 -5.37 0.52 18.74
C LYS A 143 -5.84 1.27 17.48
N PHE A 144 -5.41 0.86 16.29
CA PHE A 144 -5.59 1.61 15.05
C PHE A 144 -6.78 1.20 14.18
N ARG A 145 -7.85 0.66 14.80
CA ARG A 145 -9.07 0.18 14.12
C ARG A 145 -8.78 -0.86 13.02
N PRO A 146 -8.28 -2.04 13.39
CA PRO A 146 -8.10 -3.15 12.46
C PRO A 146 -9.45 -3.63 11.90
N THR A 147 -9.40 -4.33 10.76
CA THR A 147 -10.55 -5.14 10.35
C THR A 147 -10.79 -6.27 11.35
N PRO A 148 -12.00 -6.85 11.42
CA PRO A 148 -12.29 -7.97 12.33
C PRO A 148 -11.30 -9.13 12.18
N GLU A 149 -10.85 -9.42 10.96
CA GLU A 149 -9.91 -10.49 10.66
C GLU A 149 -8.51 -10.19 11.22
N ILE A 150 -8.00 -8.98 10.96
CA ILE A 150 -6.69 -8.53 11.47
C ILE A 150 -6.70 -8.42 12.99
N ALA A 151 -7.81 -7.97 13.57
CA ALA A 151 -7.98 -7.88 15.02
C ALA A 151 -7.82 -9.26 15.68
N LYS A 152 -8.58 -10.24 15.19
CA LYS A 152 -8.54 -11.61 15.69
C LYS A 152 -7.14 -12.22 15.55
N GLN A 153 -6.49 -12.03 14.41
CA GLN A 153 -5.12 -12.53 14.20
C GLN A 153 -4.11 -11.91 15.17
N ALA A 154 -4.25 -10.61 15.47
CA ALA A 154 -3.38 -9.93 16.43
C ALA A 154 -3.63 -10.41 17.87
N GLU A 155 -4.88 -10.66 18.26
CA GLU A 155 -5.26 -11.21 19.57
C GLU A 155 -4.70 -12.62 19.77
N ASP A 156 -4.88 -13.51 18.79
CA ASP A 156 -4.37 -14.88 18.82
C ASP A 156 -2.83 -14.89 18.95
N ALA A 157 -2.15 -13.99 18.22
CA ALA A 157 -0.72 -13.84 18.30
C ALA A 157 -0.27 -13.33 19.68
N LEU A 158 -0.97 -12.35 20.26
CA LEU A 158 -0.67 -11.84 21.60
C LEU A 158 -0.84 -12.91 22.68
N HIS A 159 -1.89 -13.71 22.61
CA HIS A 159 -2.10 -14.83 23.54
C HIS A 159 -0.93 -15.82 23.47
N THR A 160 -0.50 -16.17 22.25
CA THR A 160 0.61 -17.09 22.01
C THR A 160 1.95 -16.57 22.56
N LEU A 161 2.17 -15.25 22.56
CA LEU A 161 3.41 -14.64 23.06
C LEU A 161 3.51 -14.56 24.60
N VAL A 162 2.38 -14.69 25.29
CA VAL A 162 2.28 -14.57 26.76
C VAL A 162 2.09 -15.93 27.44
N SER A 163 1.73 -16.96 26.67
CA SER A 163 1.60 -18.35 27.11
C SER A 163 2.97 -19.03 27.20
#